data_AF-A0AA39F6H6-F1
#
_entry.id   AF-A0AA39F6H6-F1
#
_cell.length_a   1.000
_cell.length_b   1.000
_cell.length_c   1.000
_cell.angle_alpha   90.00
_cell.angle_beta   90.00
_cell.angle_gamma   90.00
#
_symmetry.space_group_name_H-M   'P 1'
#
loop_
_entity.id
_entity.type
_entity.pdbx_description
1 polymer ?
#
loop_
_entity_poly.entity_id
_entity_poly.type
_entity_poly.pdbx_seq_one_letter_code
_entity_poly.pdbx_strand_id
1 'polypeptide(L)'
;MAYLFQPDYVRYACSCGSLKPISRIYFCRHCLKIRCGYCVAHEVDSHYCPNCMENLPSSEVRLKKNKCSNCFDCPCCFQTLTIRAGHAPIRPAPISTGDDVKLTPKKVYYLCCSLCRWSSRDAGIPDQYVATGGWPEQENPQASRISALIDFHKILASRERQQQERKKFDPKRISLQFEKFGLTSAMARKRAGLPVVSETKGQQVDFPHPSIASENVEELDESIFTEPVDITKITTLEQRLQHPEVQAEKINELRPQHKKFLAKRSQRCRACEHNVSKPEFSPQSIKFKIQLAAFYHVPEIRIVTFQPLQVGKTSELLLKFCNPTQHQTRIILLPFYTETTATTTSASGEREELKHENIQLGCESPNLLPSAVRQIMVTEDPKPIKIIPSASIELPASPLILPARDDAAEYDDTVDTYNFQDDPKLVIWRKGNKAVLKLQIMPYDPEKGKENEPVIVGFVMQYGYVNTIATLEHKTPQKVDLKVKLFLTLDKLCGKV
;
A
#
# COMPACT_ATOMS: atom_id res chain seq x y z
N MET A 1 6.31 18.08 -2.28
CA MET A 1 6.14 18.47 -0.87
C MET A 1 4.86 19.28 -0.63
N ALA A 2 4.55 20.32 -1.42
CA ALA A 2 3.38 21.20 -1.19
C ALA A 2 2.02 20.49 -1.05
N TYR A 3 1.78 19.40 -1.80
CA TYR A 3 0.50 18.67 -1.78
C TYR A 3 0.25 17.79 -0.55
N LEU A 4 1.25 17.50 0.28
CA LEU A 4 1.08 16.52 1.35
C LEU A 4 0.36 17.10 2.58
N PHE A 5 0.49 18.40 2.79
CA PHE A 5 0.03 19.11 4.00
C PHE A 5 -1.08 20.13 3.73
N GLN A 6 -1.39 20.40 2.45
CA GLN A 6 -2.49 21.28 2.09
C GLN A 6 -3.83 20.51 2.16
N PRO A 7 -4.92 21.15 2.61
CA PRO A 7 -6.25 20.56 2.52
C PRO A 7 -6.65 20.34 1.05
N ASP A 8 -7.38 19.25 0.82
CA ASP A 8 -7.80 18.79 -0.51
C ASP A 8 -8.94 19.68 -1.07
N TYR A 9 -8.65 20.91 -1.50
CA TYR A 9 -9.65 21.83 -2.07
C TYR A 9 -10.15 21.36 -3.44
N VAL A 10 -9.28 20.79 -4.28
CA VAL A 10 -9.60 20.33 -5.62
C VAL A 10 -9.57 18.81 -5.66
N ARG A 11 -10.72 18.19 -5.96
CA ARG A 11 -10.85 16.74 -6.04
C ARG A 11 -11.29 16.30 -7.43
N TYR A 12 -10.65 15.24 -7.91
CA TYR A 12 -10.91 14.60 -9.18
C TYR A 12 -11.73 13.34 -8.94
N ALA A 13 -12.75 13.12 -9.77
CA ALA A 13 -13.55 11.91 -9.72
C ALA A 13 -12.82 10.75 -10.38
N CYS A 14 -12.65 9.67 -9.61
CA CYS A 14 -12.22 8.40 -10.15
C CYS A 14 -13.39 7.69 -10.85
N SER A 15 -13.05 6.77 -11.77
CA SER A 15 -13.99 5.84 -12.41
C SER A 15 -14.89 5.02 -11.45
N CYS A 16 -14.52 4.88 -10.17
CA CYS A 16 -15.33 4.19 -9.15
C CYS A 16 -16.22 5.14 -8.31
N GLY A 17 -16.22 6.44 -8.62
CA GLY A 17 -16.96 7.45 -7.85
C GLY A 17 -16.22 8.00 -6.62
N SER A 18 -15.01 7.54 -6.32
CA SER A 18 -14.22 8.17 -5.23
C SER A 18 -13.63 9.51 -5.67
N LEU A 19 -13.64 10.48 -4.76
CA LEU A 19 -13.05 11.80 -4.96
C LEU A 19 -11.69 11.87 -4.25
N LYS A 20 -10.65 12.23 -4.99
CA LYS A 20 -9.28 12.31 -4.47
C LYS A 20 -8.52 13.48 -5.11
N PRO A 21 -7.54 14.08 -4.42
CA PRO A 21 -6.67 15.09 -5.01
C PRO A 21 -5.81 14.46 -6.12
N ILE A 22 -5.34 15.28 -7.06
CA ILE A 22 -4.50 14.84 -8.19
C ILE A 22 -3.23 14.09 -7.76
N SER A 23 -2.70 14.40 -6.58
CA SER A 23 -1.51 13.78 -5.99
C SER A 23 -1.72 12.33 -5.52
N ARG A 24 -2.98 11.91 -5.28
CA ARG A 24 -3.34 10.57 -4.76
C ARG A 24 -4.06 9.70 -5.79
N ILE A 25 -4.03 10.08 -7.06
CA ILE A 25 -4.62 9.33 -8.16
C ILE A 25 -3.56 9.00 -9.23
N TYR A 26 -3.80 7.92 -9.94
CA TYR A 26 -3.01 7.42 -11.03
C TYR A 26 -3.76 7.59 -12.35
N PHE A 27 -3.02 7.72 -13.45
CA PHE A 27 -3.58 7.72 -14.80
C PHE A 27 -3.11 6.47 -15.53
N CYS A 28 -4.04 5.55 -15.79
CA CYS A 28 -3.71 4.34 -16.54
C CYS A 28 -3.70 4.65 -18.03
N ARG A 29 -2.50 4.65 -18.65
CA ARG A 29 -2.34 4.91 -20.08
C ARG A 29 -2.96 3.82 -20.98
N HIS A 30 -3.10 2.59 -20.49
CA HIS A 30 -3.75 1.49 -21.22
C HIS A 30 -5.28 1.62 -21.24
N CYS A 31 -5.90 1.92 -20.10
CA CYS A 31 -7.36 2.13 -20.03
C CYS A 31 -7.81 3.55 -20.39
N LEU A 32 -6.88 4.51 -20.47
CA LEU A 32 -7.15 5.95 -20.56
C LEU A 32 -8.11 6.46 -19.47
N LYS A 33 -8.00 5.90 -18.26
CA LYS A 33 -8.88 6.20 -17.12
C LYS A 33 -8.08 6.55 -15.87
N ILE A 34 -8.61 7.49 -15.09
CA ILE A 34 -8.10 7.82 -13.76
C ILE A 34 -8.46 6.71 -12.76
N ARG A 35 -7.48 6.31 -11.95
CA ARG A 35 -7.58 5.25 -10.94
C ARG A 35 -7.12 5.78 -9.58
N CYS A 36 -7.96 5.67 -8.56
CA CYS A 36 -7.60 5.98 -7.18
C CYS A 36 -6.85 4.81 -6.52
N GLY A 37 -6.38 5.00 -5.29
CA GLY A 37 -5.77 3.94 -4.46
C GLY A 37 -6.63 2.69 -4.27
N TYR A 38 -7.96 2.79 -4.40
CA TYR A 38 -8.85 1.62 -4.36
C TYR A 38 -8.94 0.87 -5.70
N CYS A 39 -8.94 1.60 -6.83
CA CYS A 39 -9.01 0.99 -8.16
C CYS A 39 -7.69 0.35 -8.62
N VAL A 40 -6.65 0.43 -7.79
CA VAL A 40 -5.37 -0.21 -8.03
C VAL A 40 -5.20 -1.39 -7.07
N ALA A 41 -4.63 -2.47 -7.57
CA ALA A 41 -4.15 -3.58 -6.76
C ALA A 41 -2.76 -3.22 -6.22
N HIS A 42 -2.52 -3.53 -4.95
CA HIS A 42 -1.22 -3.33 -4.31
C HIS A 42 -0.49 -4.68 -4.25
N GLU A 43 0.73 -4.69 -4.75
CA GLU A 43 1.63 -5.85 -4.71
C GLU A 43 2.87 -5.49 -3.89
N VAL A 44 3.41 -6.49 -3.19
CA VAL A 44 4.70 -6.35 -2.51
C VAL A 44 5.79 -6.65 -3.53
N ASP A 45 6.61 -5.65 -3.85
CA ASP A 45 7.69 -5.79 -4.84
C ASP A 45 9.00 -6.26 -4.19
N SER A 46 9.37 -5.67 -3.05
CA SER A 46 10.57 -6.04 -2.29
C SER A 46 10.48 -5.67 -0.82
N HIS A 47 11.35 -6.27 0.00
CA HIS A 47 11.45 -6.04 1.43
C HIS A 47 12.81 -5.46 1.78
N TYR A 48 12.85 -4.42 2.60
CA TYR A 48 14.11 -3.80 2.99
C TYR A 48 14.11 -3.33 4.43
N CYS A 49 15.28 -3.34 5.07
CA CYS A 49 15.43 -2.83 6.41
C CYS A 49 15.62 -1.31 6.35
N PRO A 50 14.86 -0.51 7.11
CA PRO A 50 15.01 0.94 7.03
C PRO A 50 16.28 1.47 7.71
N ASN A 51 17.02 0.62 8.45
CA ASN A 51 18.30 1.01 9.06
C ASN A 51 19.49 0.64 8.18
N CYS A 52 19.70 -0.64 7.85
CA CYS A 52 20.83 -1.04 7.00
C CYS A 52 20.59 -0.84 5.50
N MET A 53 19.36 -0.51 5.07
CA MET A 53 18.98 -0.35 3.66
C MET A 53 19.28 -1.59 2.79
N GLU A 54 19.36 -2.75 3.43
CA GLU A 54 19.56 -4.04 2.78
C GLU A 54 18.21 -4.57 2.27
N ASN A 55 18.20 -5.06 1.03
CA ASN A 55 17.06 -5.69 0.41
C ASN A 55 17.25 -7.21 0.42
N LEU A 56 16.24 -7.96 0.86
CA LEU A 56 16.29 -9.41 0.93
C LEU A 56 15.17 -10.06 0.10
N PRO A 57 15.41 -11.24 -0.49
CA PRO A 57 14.38 -11.98 -1.21
C PRO A 57 13.26 -12.43 -0.27
N SER A 58 12.03 -12.48 -0.80
CA SER A 58 10.82 -12.79 -0.01
C SER A 58 10.85 -14.15 0.70
N SER A 59 11.59 -15.13 0.18
CA SER A 59 11.79 -16.44 0.82
C SER A 59 12.59 -16.33 2.12
N GLU A 60 13.68 -15.58 2.10
CA GLU A 60 14.55 -15.36 3.25
C GLU A 60 13.86 -14.48 4.29
N VAL A 61 13.16 -13.44 3.85
CA VAL A 61 12.37 -12.56 4.72
C VAL A 61 11.31 -13.37 5.48
N ARG A 62 10.63 -14.31 4.80
CA ARG A 62 9.66 -15.21 5.42
C ARG A 62 10.31 -16.13 6.45
N LEU A 63 11.48 -16.70 6.15
CA LEU A 63 12.24 -17.53 7.10
C LEU A 63 12.63 -16.73 8.35
N LYS A 64 13.05 -15.48 8.17
CA LYS A 64 13.41 -14.53 9.24
C LYS A 64 12.19 -13.83 9.87
N LYS A 65 10.97 -14.32 9.65
CA LYS A 65 9.72 -13.76 10.22
C LYS A 65 9.54 -12.24 9.98
N ASN A 66 9.92 -11.73 8.81
CA ASN A 66 9.90 -10.30 8.46
C ASN A 66 10.77 -9.40 9.35
N LYS A 67 11.86 -9.93 9.93
CA LYS A 67 12.78 -9.20 10.80
C LYS A 67 14.22 -9.21 10.26
N CYS A 68 14.95 -8.11 10.43
CA CYS A 68 16.34 -7.98 10.04
C CYS A 68 17.26 -8.63 11.08
N SER A 69 18.21 -9.46 10.66
CA SER A 69 19.13 -10.17 11.55
C SER A 69 20.14 -9.26 12.28
N ASN A 70 20.44 -8.10 11.71
CA ASN A 70 21.55 -7.25 12.19
C ASN A 70 21.08 -6.03 12.99
N CYS A 71 19.85 -5.59 12.74
CA CYS A 71 19.31 -4.36 13.31
C CYS A 71 18.29 -4.69 14.40
N PHE A 72 18.35 -3.96 15.50
CA PHE A 72 17.46 -4.13 16.64
C PHE A 72 16.78 -2.81 16.99
N ASP A 73 15.55 -2.87 17.47
CA ASP A 73 14.83 -1.75 18.04
C ASP A 73 14.84 -1.86 19.57
N CYS A 74 14.98 -0.71 20.23
CA CYS A 74 15.04 -0.59 21.68
C CYS A 74 13.70 -1.04 22.27
N PRO A 75 13.71 -1.92 23.28
CA PRO A 75 12.45 -2.41 23.85
C PRO A 75 11.72 -1.33 24.68
N CYS A 76 12.42 -0.27 25.11
CA CYS A 76 11.83 0.80 25.93
C CYS A 76 11.19 1.92 25.09
N CYS A 77 11.85 2.37 24.01
CA CYS A 77 11.44 3.55 23.23
C CYS A 77 11.30 3.31 21.71
N PHE A 78 11.48 2.07 21.26
CA PHE A 78 11.31 1.64 19.85
C PHE A 78 12.27 2.27 18.83
N GLN A 79 13.22 3.10 19.28
CA GLN A 79 14.29 3.63 18.46
C GLN A 79 15.32 2.54 18.12
N THR A 80 15.89 2.60 16.93
CA THR A 80 16.92 1.65 16.50
C THR A 80 18.18 1.75 17.36
N LEU A 81 18.62 0.58 17.83
CA LEU A 81 19.82 0.42 18.65
C LEU A 81 21.07 0.51 17.78
N THR A 82 22.15 0.98 18.40
CA THR A 82 23.49 1.03 17.81
C THR A 82 24.43 0.15 18.59
N ILE A 83 25.33 -0.53 17.88
CA ILE A 83 26.36 -1.37 18.48
C ILE A 83 27.53 -0.46 18.85
N ARG A 84 27.94 -0.48 20.12
CA ARG A 84 29.15 0.22 20.59
C ARG A 84 30.21 -0.77 20.99
N ALA A 85 31.45 -0.46 20.60
CA ALA A 85 32.62 -1.17 21.10
C ALA A 85 32.99 -0.64 22.48
N GLY A 86 33.30 -1.55 23.39
CA GLY A 86 33.96 -1.29 24.66
C GLY A 86 35.24 -2.10 24.77
N HIS A 87 36.02 -1.80 25.81
CA HIS A 87 37.11 -2.67 26.23
C HIS A 87 36.59 -3.65 27.26
N ALA A 88 36.92 -4.93 27.11
CA ALA A 88 36.62 -5.91 28.14
C ALA A 88 37.26 -5.45 29.47
N PRO A 89 36.56 -5.53 30.61
CA PRO A 89 37.19 -5.32 31.90
C PRO A 89 38.31 -6.35 32.06
N ILE A 90 39.54 -5.89 32.31
CA ILE A 90 40.66 -6.76 32.65
C ILE A 90 40.31 -7.39 33.99
N ARG A 91 39.85 -8.64 34.00
CA ARG A 91 39.83 -9.43 35.25
C ARG A 91 41.29 -9.77 35.56
N PRO A 92 41.84 -9.38 36.72
CA PRO A 92 43.11 -9.95 37.15
C PRO A 92 42.89 -11.46 37.29
N ALA A 93 43.66 -12.26 36.55
CA ALA A 93 43.71 -13.69 36.77
C ALA A 93 44.14 -13.94 38.22
N PRO A 94 43.63 -14.98 38.92
CA PRO A 94 44.24 -15.43 40.15
C PRO A 94 45.71 -15.74 39.85
N ILE A 95 46.60 -15.21 40.69
CA ILE A 95 48.05 -15.21 40.52
C ILE A 95 48.54 -16.63 40.24
N SER A 96 48.80 -16.94 38.98
CA SER A 96 49.61 -18.09 38.56
C SER A 96 50.90 -17.53 37.98
N THR A 97 52.00 -17.89 38.63
CA THR A 97 53.38 -17.48 38.35
C THR A 97 53.81 -17.80 36.91
N GLY A 98 54.37 -16.80 36.22
CA GLY A 98 55.27 -16.98 35.09
C GLY A 98 54.63 -16.97 33.69
N ASP A 99 54.39 -15.79 33.13
CA ASP A 99 54.91 -15.35 31.83
C ASP A 99 54.24 -14.04 31.39
N ASP A 100 55.06 -13.05 31.04
CA ASP A 100 54.67 -11.68 30.71
C ASP A 100 54.11 -11.60 29.28
N VAL A 101 52.94 -12.20 29.05
CA VAL A 101 52.20 -12.09 27.78
C VAL A 101 51.35 -10.83 27.85
N LYS A 102 51.72 -9.80 27.05
CA LYS A 102 50.88 -8.61 26.82
C LYS A 102 49.48 -9.02 26.35
N LEU A 103 48.54 -9.12 27.28
CA LEU A 103 47.12 -9.35 27.01
C LEU A 103 46.57 -8.12 26.28
N THR A 104 46.45 -8.23 24.95
CA THR A 104 45.75 -7.21 24.16
C THR A 104 44.28 -7.18 24.60
N PRO A 105 43.72 -5.99 24.94
CA PRO A 105 42.34 -5.90 25.42
C PRO A 105 41.40 -6.35 24.31
N LYS A 106 40.71 -7.47 24.52
CA LYS A 106 39.70 -7.99 23.59
C LYS A 106 38.59 -6.96 23.44
N LYS A 107 38.29 -6.57 22.20
CA LYS A 107 37.16 -5.68 21.88
C LYS A 107 35.87 -6.43 22.17
N VAL A 108 34.98 -5.81 22.91
CA VAL A 108 33.65 -6.32 23.23
C VAL A 108 32.59 -5.36 22.72
N TYR A 109 31.41 -5.86 22.41
CA TYR A 109 30.32 -5.10 21.82
C TYR A 109 29.09 -5.18 22.71
N TYR A 110 28.42 -4.04 22.90
CA TYR A 110 27.14 -3.93 23.62
C TYR A 110 26.15 -3.09 22.79
N LEU A 111 24.85 -3.33 22.93
CA LEU A 111 23.82 -2.53 22.28
C LEU A 111 23.48 -1.32 23.15
N CYS A 112 23.26 -0.18 22.52
CA CYS A 112 22.83 1.03 23.22
C CYS A 112 21.80 1.84 22.42
N CYS A 113 20.92 2.52 23.16
CA CYS A 113 19.97 3.47 22.61
C CYS A 113 20.49 4.91 22.80
N SER A 114 20.49 5.70 21.73
CA SER A 114 20.87 7.11 21.79
C SER A 114 19.82 8.00 22.47
N LEU A 115 18.55 7.58 22.46
CA LEU A 115 17.41 8.36 22.98
C LEU A 115 17.23 8.16 24.49
N CYS A 116 16.89 6.93 24.90
CA CYS A 116 16.57 6.62 26.30
C CYS A 116 17.77 6.11 27.12
N ARG A 117 18.97 6.06 26.53
CA ARG A 117 20.21 5.57 27.15
C ARG A 117 20.20 4.10 27.62
N TRP A 118 19.14 3.34 27.34
CA TRP A 118 19.10 1.90 27.56
C TRP A 118 20.31 1.20 26.92
N SER A 119 20.91 0.27 27.65
CA SER A 119 21.98 -0.60 27.19
C SER A 119 21.65 -2.06 27.38
N SER A 120 22.26 -2.93 26.57
CA SER A 120 22.13 -4.39 26.74
C SER A 120 22.63 -4.87 28.10
N ARG A 121 23.54 -4.11 28.72
CA ARG A 121 24.08 -4.38 30.05
C ARG A 121 23.03 -4.18 31.14
N ASP A 122 22.16 -3.18 31.00
CA ASP A 122 21.06 -2.91 31.95
C ASP A 122 20.05 -4.07 31.98
N ALA A 123 19.88 -4.75 30.83
CA ALA A 123 19.04 -5.94 30.70
C ALA A 123 19.76 -7.26 31.06
N GLY A 124 21.01 -7.20 31.54
CA GLY A 124 21.80 -8.38 31.88
C GLY A 124 22.26 -9.22 30.69
N ILE A 125 22.26 -8.67 29.48
CA ILE A 125 22.72 -9.36 28.27
C ILE A 125 24.25 -9.27 28.20
N PRO A 126 24.98 -10.40 28.09
CA PRO A 126 26.44 -10.39 28.05
C PRO A 126 26.97 -9.71 26.79
N ASP A 127 28.07 -8.96 26.96
CA ASP A 127 28.77 -8.33 25.84
C ASP A 127 29.29 -9.40 24.86
N GLN A 128 29.21 -9.10 23.56
CA GLN A 128 29.60 -10.02 22.50
C GLN A 128 31.00 -9.72 21.98
N TYR A 129 31.75 -10.74 21.56
CA TYR A 129 33.08 -10.54 20.94
C TYR A 129 33.00 -10.27 19.43
N VAL A 130 31.84 -10.53 18.82
CA VAL A 130 31.55 -10.25 17.42
C VAL A 130 30.44 -9.20 17.36
N ALA A 131 30.59 -8.20 16.49
CA ALA A 131 29.61 -7.11 16.39
C ALA A 131 28.23 -7.58 15.91
N THR A 132 28.20 -8.60 15.04
CA THR A 132 26.98 -9.05 14.34
C THR A 132 26.80 -10.56 14.50
N GLY A 133 25.55 -11.01 14.69
CA GLY A 133 25.18 -12.43 14.65
C GLY A 133 25.36 -13.23 15.95
N GLY A 134 25.89 -12.63 17.02
CA GLY A 134 26.05 -13.28 18.34
C GLY A 134 25.03 -12.86 19.39
N TRP A 135 24.04 -12.05 19.04
CA TRP A 135 23.08 -11.52 20.01
C TRP A 135 22.05 -12.59 20.40
N PRO A 136 21.84 -12.87 21.70
CA PRO A 136 20.89 -13.89 22.14
C PRO A 136 19.45 -13.46 21.83
N GLU A 137 18.67 -14.35 21.22
CA GLU A 137 17.24 -14.18 21.01
C GLU A 137 16.47 -14.95 22.08
N GLN A 138 15.38 -14.35 22.57
CA GLN A 138 14.48 -15.00 23.51
C GLN A 138 13.51 -15.89 22.73
N GLU A 139 13.66 -17.20 22.82
CA GLU A 139 12.71 -18.14 22.24
C GLU A 139 11.44 -18.26 23.11
N ASN A 140 10.33 -18.60 22.46
CA ASN A 140 9.08 -18.89 23.15
C ASN A 140 9.24 -20.17 24.00
N PRO A 141 9.01 -20.11 25.32
CA PRO A 141 9.12 -21.28 26.21
C PRO A 141 8.27 -22.49 25.76
N GLN A 142 7.16 -22.24 25.07
CA GLN A 142 6.21 -23.27 24.63
C GLN A 142 6.38 -23.68 23.16
N ALA A 143 7.46 -23.27 22.48
CA ALA A 143 7.68 -23.53 21.06
C ALA A 143 7.69 -25.03 20.70
N SER A 144 8.31 -25.86 21.55
CA SER A 144 8.39 -27.31 21.37
C SER A 144 6.99 -27.97 21.40
N ARG A 145 6.17 -27.59 22.38
CA ARG A 145 4.79 -28.08 22.52
C ARG A 145 3.91 -27.63 21.37
N ILE A 146 4.02 -26.38 20.92
CA ILE A 146 3.29 -25.87 19.75
C ILE A 146 3.63 -26.70 18.51
N SER A 147 4.91 -27.00 18.30
CA SER A 147 5.37 -27.80 17.17
C SER A 147 4.80 -29.22 17.21
N ALA A 148 4.84 -29.86 18.38
CA ALA A 148 4.26 -31.19 18.59
C ALA A 148 2.74 -31.23 18.33
N LEU A 149 2.00 -30.21 18.79
CA LEU A 149 0.55 -30.10 18.55
C LEU A 149 0.24 -29.88 17.07
N ILE A 150 1.01 -29.04 16.38
CA ILE A 150 0.86 -28.83 14.93
C ILE A 150 1.06 -30.14 14.17
N ASP A 151 2.10 -30.90 14.50
CA ASP A 151 2.39 -32.17 13.83
C ASP A 151 1.33 -33.23 14.13
N PHE A 152 0.81 -33.28 15.36
CA PHE A 152 -0.35 -34.10 15.70
C PHE A 152 -1.58 -33.75 14.86
N HIS A 153 -1.95 -32.47 14.76
CA HIS A 153 -3.10 -32.03 13.96
C HIS A 153 -2.90 -32.23 12.46
N LYS A 154 -1.68 -32.14 11.93
CA LYS A 154 -1.37 -32.52 10.54
C LYS A 154 -1.66 -34.00 10.27
N ILE A 155 -1.31 -34.88 11.20
CA ILE A 155 -1.60 -36.33 11.09
C ILE A 155 -3.11 -36.56 11.10
N LEU A 156 -3.85 -35.92 12.01
CA LEU A 156 -5.31 -36.01 12.06
C LEU A 156 -5.96 -35.51 10.77
N ALA A 157 -5.56 -34.34 10.28
CA ALA A 157 -6.08 -33.77 9.03
C ALA A 157 -5.77 -34.66 7.81
N SER A 158 -4.59 -35.28 7.78
CA SER A 158 -4.22 -36.26 6.74
C SER A 158 -5.12 -37.50 6.79
N ARG A 159 -5.38 -38.04 7.99
CA ARG A 159 -6.29 -39.17 8.18
C ARG A 159 -7.72 -38.82 7.76
N GLU A 160 -8.22 -37.66 8.16
CA GLU A 160 -9.55 -37.17 7.79
C GLU A 160 -9.67 -37.01 6.27
N ARG A 161 -8.66 -36.41 5.62
CA ARG A 161 -8.61 -36.27 4.16
C ARG A 161 -8.64 -37.63 3.46
N GLN A 162 -7.85 -38.61 3.90
CA GLN A 162 -7.86 -39.96 3.34
C GLN A 162 -9.22 -40.64 3.53
N GLN A 163 -9.87 -40.47 4.69
CA GLN A 163 -11.21 -40.99 4.92
C GLN A 163 -12.24 -40.31 4.01
N GLN A 164 -12.16 -38.99 3.82
CA GLN A 164 -13.07 -38.25 2.94
C GLN A 164 -12.86 -38.63 1.48
N GLU A 165 -11.63 -38.80 1.02
CA GLU A 165 -11.31 -39.30 -0.31
C GLU A 165 -11.85 -40.73 -0.50
N ARG A 166 -11.70 -41.61 0.49
CA ARG A 166 -12.33 -42.95 0.48
C ARG A 166 -13.86 -42.89 0.42
N LYS A 167 -14.50 -42.00 1.19
CA LYS A 167 -15.96 -41.79 1.15
C LYS A 167 -16.44 -41.21 -0.18
N LYS A 168 -15.65 -40.33 -0.82
CA LYS A 168 -15.92 -39.83 -2.18
C LYS A 168 -15.81 -40.93 -3.24
N PHE A 169 -14.86 -41.85 -3.05
CA PHE A 169 -14.65 -43.02 -3.91
C PHE A 169 -15.51 -44.22 -3.57
N ASP A 170 -16.35 -44.16 -2.52
CA ASP A 170 -17.28 -45.24 -2.18
C ASP A 170 -18.41 -45.22 -3.22
N PRO A 171 -18.41 -46.14 -4.22
CA PRO A 171 -19.45 -46.15 -5.21
C PRO A 171 -20.66 -46.70 -4.49
N LYS A 172 -21.63 -45.83 -4.15
CA LYS A 172 -22.96 -46.18 -3.62
C LYS A 172 -23.76 -47.19 -4.48
N ARG A 173 -23.15 -47.93 -5.42
CA ARG A 173 -23.81 -48.91 -6.29
C ARG A 173 -23.07 -50.23 -6.59
N ILE A 174 -21.77 -50.44 -6.29
CA ILE A 174 -21.08 -51.66 -6.77
C ILE A 174 -21.04 -52.80 -5.72
N SER A 175 -21.00 -52.48 -4.42
CA SER A 175 -20.82 -53.54 -3.40
C SER A 175 -22.07 -54.40 -3.15
N LEU A 176 -23.27 -53.92 -3.47
CA LEU A 176 -24.53 -54.66 -3.25
C LEU A 176 -24.82 -55.71 -4.34
N GLN A 177 -24.06 -55.76 -5.43
CA GLN A 177 -24.28 -56.75 -6.50
C GLN A 177 -23.45 -58.05 -6.34
N PHE A 178 -22.37 -58.04 -5.54
CA PHE A 178 -21.46 -59.20 -5.45
C PHE A 178 -21.80 -60.22 -4.35
N GLU A 179 -22.63 -59.87 -3.35
CA GLU A 179 -23.05 -60.83 -2.32
C GLU A 179 -23.95 -61.95 -2.87
N LYS A 180 -24.66 -61.72 -3.99
CA LYS A 180 -25.51 -62.74 -4.61
C LYS A 180 -24.75 -63.88 -5.31
N PHE A 181 -23.42 -63.78 -5.44
CA PHE A 181 -22.58 -64.78 -6.10
C PHE A 181 -21.44 -65.33 -5.21
N GLY A 182 -21.52 -65.16 -3.89
CA GLY A 182 -20.58 -65.76 -2.94
C GLY A 182 -19.13 -65.23 -3.04
N LEU A 183 -18.90 -64.10 -3.70
CA LEU A 183 -17.57 -63.49 -3.81
C LEU A 183 -17.34 -62.49 -2.67
N THR A 184 -16.36 -62.77 -1.83
CA THR A 184 -15.95 -61.85 -0.76
C THR A 184 -15.33 -60.57 -1.34
N SER A 185 -15.52 -59.43 -0.65
CA SER A 185 -15.01 -58.12 -1.06
C SER A 185 -13.48 -58.11 -1.28
N ALA A 186 -12.74 -58.97 -0.57
CA ALA A 186 -11.31 -59.17 -0.72
C ALA A 186 -10.91 -59.82 -2.06
N MET A 187 -11.70 -60.77 -2.57
CA MET A 187 -11.44 -61.43 -3.86
C MET A 187 -11.79 -60.53 -5.05
N ALA A 188 -12.85 -59.71 -4.93
CA ALA A 188 -13.24 -58.75 -5.96
C ALA A 188 -12.17 -57.67 -6.18
N ARG A 189 -11.55 -57.15 -5.10
CA ARG A 189 -10.47 -56.14 -5.20
C ARG A 189 -9.20 -56.69 -5.85
N LYS A 190 -8.81 -57.94 -5.55
CA LYS A 190 -7.65 -58.60 -6.19
C LYS A 190 -7.86 -58.78 -7.70
N ARG A 191 -9.07 -59.11 -8.16
CA ARG A 191 -9.37 -59.25 -9.60
C ARG A 191 -9.39 -57.90 -10.33
N ALA A 192 -9.73 -56.81 -9.63
CA ALA A 192 -9.72 -55.45 -10.20
C ALA A 192 -8.34 -54.77 -10.21
N GLY A 193 -7.26 -55.50 -9.85
CA GLY A 193 -5.90 -54.95 -9.82
C GLY A 193 -5.66 -53.88 -8.75
N LEU A 194 -6.59 -53.71 -7.80
CA LEU A 194 -6.46 -52.74 -6.72
C LEU A 194 -5.61 -53.32 -5.58
N PRO A 195 -4.68 -52.54 -4.99
CA PRO A 195 -3.82 -53.02 -3.93
C PRO A 195 -4.64 -53.46 -2.72
N VAL A 196 -4.24 -54.57 -2.10
CA VAL A 196 -4.79 -55.03 -0.82
C VAL A 196 -4.53 -53.91 0.19
N VAL A 197 -5.60 -53.39 0.80
CA VAL A 197 -5.47 -52.45 1.92
C VAL A 197 -4.96 -53.27 3.10
N SER A 198 -3.64 -53.42 3.19
CA SER A 198 -3.00 -53.82 4.42
C SER A 198 -3.33 -52.73 5.43
N GLU A 199 -4.03 -53.08 6.50
CA GLU A 199 -4.03 -52.26 7.71
C GLU A 199 -2.58 -52.17 8.16
N THR A 200 -1.91 -51.07 7.80
CA THR A 200 -0.61 -50.75 8.36
C THR A 200 -0.82 -50.70 9.86
N LYS A 201 -0.32 -51.73 10.56
CA LYS A 201 -0.26 -51.77 12.03
C LYS A 201 0.14 -50.38 12.49
N GLY A 202 -0.75 -49.71 13.21
CA GLY A 202 -0.59 -48.33 13.60
C GLY A 202 0.79 -48.16 14.24
N GLN A 203 1.68 -47.45 13.57
CA GLN A 203 2.80 -46.83 14.28
C GLN A 203 2.15 -46.03 15.40
N GLN A 204 2.38 -46.47 16.64
CA GLN A 204 2.12 -45.65 17.81
C GLN A 204 3.04 -44.44 17.67
N VAL A 205 2.49 -43.38 17.09
CA VAL A 205 3.11 -42.06 17.11
C VAL A 205 2.92 -41.57 18.55
N ASP A 206 3.99 -41.23 19.25
CA ASP A 206 3.92 -40.57 20.56
C ASP A 206 3.04 -39.32 20.41
N PHE A 207 1.80 -39.41 20.92
CA PHE A 207 0.84 -38.33 20.83
C PHE A 207 1.10 -37.33 21.95
N PRO A 208 1.01 -36.01 21.69
CA PRO A 208 1.15 -35.03 22.75
C PRO A 208 0.04 -35.22 23.78
N HIS A 209 0.41 -35.37 25.06
CA HIS A 209 -0.58 -35.48 26.13
C HIS A 209 -1.41 -34.18 26.24
N PRO A 210 -2.72 -34.29 26.50
CA PRO A 210 -3.57 -33.13 26.73
C PRO A 210 -3.06 -32.34 27.95
N SER A 211 -3.26 -31.02 27.92
CA SER A 211 -2.88 -30.18 29.06
C SER A 211 -3.70 -30.56 30.28
N ILE A 212 -3.03 -30.74 31.42
CA ILE A 212 -3.67 -31.09 32.68
C ILE A 212 -4.24 -29.79 33.28
N ALA A 213 -5.55 -29.77 33.54
CA ALA A 213 -6.17 -28.66 34.25
C ALA A 213 -5.76 -28.73 35.73
N SER A 214 -5.21 -27.64 36.25
CA SER A 214 -4.97 -27.47 37.68
C SER A 214 -6.17 -26.78 38.32
N GLU A 215 -6.71 -27.35 39.40
CA GLU A 215 -7.78 -26.71 40.19
C GLU A 215 -7.23 -25.56 41.05
N ASN A 216 -5.98 -25.67 41.49
CA ASN A 216 -5.27 -24.63 42.23
C ASN A 216 -4.36 -23.85 41.27
N VAL A 217 -4.71 -22.59 41.02
CA VAL A 217 -3.89 -21.64 40.28
C VAL A 217 -3.01 -20.91 41.28
N GLU A 218 -1.76 -20.59 40.89
CA GLU A 218 -0.87 -19.78 41.71
C GLU A 218 -1.56 -18.46 42.08
N GLU A 219 -1.70 -18.21 43.38
CA GLU A 219 -2.25 -16.96 43.89
C GLU A 219 -1.28 -15.81 43.63
N LEU A 220 -1.80 -14.58 43.66
CA LEU A 220 -0.99 -13.37 43.56
C LEU A 220 -0.01 -13.31 44.74
N ASP A 221 1.24 -12.98 44.45
CA ASP A 221 2.26 -12.83 45.48
C ASP A 221 1.86 -11.75 46.50
N GLU A 222 2.00 -12.05 47.79
CA GLU A 222 1.64 -11.15 48.91
C GLU A 222 2.46 -9.85 48.89
N SER A 223 3.63 -9.87 48.24
CA SER A 223 4.49 -8.70 48.00
C SER A 223 3.76 -7.56 47.28
N ILE A 224 2.80 -7.88 46.40
CA ILE A 224 2.04 -6.90 45.60
C ILE A 224 1.19 -5.98 46.51
N PHE A 225 0.73 -6.47 47.66
CA PHE A 225 -0.13 -5.71 48.57
C PHE A 225 0.67 -4.87 49.59
N THR A 226 1.93 -5.22 49.82
CA THR A 226 2.75 -4.64 50.89
C THR A 226 3.81 -3.68 50.37
N GLU A 227 4.36 -3.91 49.18
CA GLU A 227 5.43 -3.09 48.61
C GLU A 227 4.88 -1.89 47.80
N PRO A 228 5.53 -0.71 47.87
CA PRO A 228 5.18 0.42 47.03
C PRO A 228 5.53 0.14 45.56
N VAL A 229 4.57 0.39 44.68
CA VAL A 229 4.72 0.15 43.24
C VAL A 229 5.58 1.22 42.58
N ASP A 230 6.73 0.80 42.05
CA ASP A 230 7.63 1.64 41.26
C ASP A 230 7.33 1.52 39.76
N ILE A 231 6.68 2.55 39.21
CA ILE A 231 6.28 2.62 37.80
C ILE A 231 7.50 2.52 36.86
N THR A 232 8.69 2.93 37.32
CA THR A 232 9.90 2.91 36.50
C THR A 232 10.48 1.51 36.31
N LYS A 233 9.99 0.49 37.03
CA LYS A 233 10.44 -0.90 36.92
C LYS A 233 9.46 -1.79 36.15
N ILE A 234 8.27 -1.28 35.87
CA ILE A 234 7.18 -2.00 35.21
C ILE A 234 7.10 -1.60 33.74
N THR A 235 6.83 -2.57 32.87
CA THR A 235 6.71 -2.33 31.43
C THR A 235 5.35 -1.74 31.07
N THR A 236 5.33 -0.84 30.08
CA THR A 236 4.07 -0.29 29.52
C THR A 236 3.42 -1.29 28.57
N LEU A 237 2.11 -1.12 28.32
CA LEU A 237 1.36 -1.97 27.41
C LEU A 237 1.98 -2.01 26.00
N GLU A 238 2.41 -0.86 25.47
CA GLU A 238 3.05 -0.79 24.15
C GLU A 238 4.35 -1.59 24.10
N GLN A 239 5.15 -1.58 25.17
CA GLN A 239 6.39 -2.36 25.28
C GLN A 239 6.09 -3.86 25.30
N ARG A 240 5.08 -4.30 26.07
CA ARG A 240 4.64 -5.71 26.11
C ARG A 240 4.14 -6.19 24.74
N LEU A 241 3.36 -5.36 24.04
CA LEU A 241 2.80 -5.69 22.73
C LEU A 241 3.84 -5.73 21.60
N GLN A 242 5.04 -5.15 21.78
CA GLN A 242 6.12 -5.36 20.82
C GLN A 242 6.67 -6.80 20.84
N HIS A 243 6.55 -7.50 21.96
CA HIS A 243 7.00 -8.89 22.10
C HIS A 243 5.89 -9.79 22.66
N PRO A 244 4.89 -10.13 21.81
CA PRO A 244 3.71 -10.87 22.24
C PRO A 244 4.00 -12.32 22.68
N GLU A 245 5.19 -12.87 22.39
CA GLU A 245 5.52 -14.26 22.74
C GLU A 245 5.84 -14.44 24.24
N VAL A 246 6.41 -13.43 24.92
CA VAL A 246 6.89 -13.55 26.31
C VAL A 246 6.35 -12.43 27.23
N GLN A 247 5.81 -11.33 26.68
CA GLN A 247 5.10 -10.24 27.40
C GLN A 247 5.65 -9.89 28.80
N ALA A 248 6.95 -9.62 28.89
CA ALA A 248 7.64 -9.36 30.16
C ALA A 248 6.98 -8.24 30.99
N GLU A 249 6.79 -8.48 32.28
CA GLU A 249 6.16 -7.53 33.20
C GLU A 249 7.14 -6.49 33.74
N LYS A 250 8.40 -6.91 33.94
CA LYS A 250 9.48 -6.08 34.48
C LYS A 250 10.40 -5.57 33.36
N ILE A 251 10.93 -4.36 33.53
CA ILE A 251 11.82 -3.73 32.53
C ILE A 251 13.11 -4.52 32.34
N ASN A 252 13.65 -5.13 33.40
CA ASN A 252 14.88 -5.91 33.33
C ASN A 252 14.75 -7.19 32.49
N GLU A 253 13.52 -7.66 32.27
CA GLU A 253 13.20 -8.83 31.46
C GLU A 253 12.95 -8.46 29.99
N LEU A 254 12.82 -7.17 29.67
CA LEU A 254 12.71 -6.72 28.29
C LEU A 254 13.98 -7.08 27.51
N ARG A 255 13.79 -7.61 26.31
CA ARG A 255 14.85 -7.96 25.38
C ARG A 255 14.69 -7.17 24.09
N PRO A 256 15.79 -6.71 23.48
CA PRO A 256 15.74 -5.97 22.22
C PRO A 256 15.12 -6.83 21.13
N GLN A 257 14.30 -6.22 20.28
CA GLN A 257 13.60 -6.93 19.20
C GLN A 257 14.27 -6.65 17.87
N HIS A 258 14.38 -7.65 17.01
CA HIS A 258 14.88 -7.42 15.66
C HIS A 258 13.98 -6.45 14.89
N LYS A 259 14.62 -5.54 14.16
CA LYS A 259 13.96 -4.48 13.41
C LYS A 259 13.11 -5.07 12.28
N LYS A 260 11.85 -4.64 12.20
CA LYS A 260 10.89 -5.14 11.19
C LYS A 260 11.27 -4.64 9.79
N PHE A 261 11.19 -5.53 8.81
CA PHE A 261 11.33 -5.16 7.40
C PHE A 261 10.15 -4.30 6.94
N LEU A 262 10.44 -3.33 6.07
CA LEU A 262 9.43 -2.58 5.34
C LEU A 262 9.28 -3.15 3.92
N ALA A 263 8.11 -2.93 3.33
CA ALA A 263 7.80 -3.40 1.97
C ALA A 263 7.70 -2.21 1.00
N LYS A 264 8.38 -2.31 -0.15
CA LYS A 264 8.10 -1.47 -1.31
C LYS A 264 6.86 -2.01 -2.02
N ARG A 265 5.95 -1.11 -2.35
CA ARG A 265 4.67 -1.43 -2.99
C ARG A 265 4.74 -1.11 -4.48
N SER A 266 4.30 -2.06 -5.30
CA SER A 266 3.97 -1.83 -6.71
C SER A 266 2.45 -1.74 -6.84
N GLN A 267 1.96 -0.97 -7.81
CA GLN A 267 0.54 -0.79 -8.05
C GLN A 267 0.17 -1.17 -9.49
N ARG A 268 -0.87 -1.99 -9.64
CA ARG A 268 -1.47 -2.38 -10.92
C ARG A 268 -2.89 -1.88 -11.05
N CYS A 269 -3.31 -1.50 -12.24
CA CYS A 269 -4.70 -1.18 -12.53
C CYS A 269 -5.56 -2.43 -12.36
N ARG A 270 -6.60 -2.41 -11.53
CA ARG A 270 -7.51 -3.58 -11.39
C ARG A 270 -8.28 -3.91 -12.67
N ALA A 271 -8.39 -2.97 -13.61
CA ALA A 271 -9.17 -3.14 -14.84
C ALA A 271 -8.38 -3.67 -16.05
N CYS A 272 -7.06 -3.50 -16.08
CA CYS A 272 -6.24 -4.01 -17.19
C CYS A 272 -4.96 -4.71 -16.71
N GLU A 273 -4.75 -4.83 -15.40
CA GLU A 273 -3.60 -5.48 -14.76
C GLU A 273 -2.22 -4.88 -15.09
N HIS A 274 -2.18 -3.77 -15.83
CA HIS A 274 -0.94 -3.08 -16.14
C HIS A 274 -0.46 -2.25 -14.95
N ASN A 275 0.87 -2.22 -14.78
CA ASN A 275 1.52 -1.44 -13.73
C ASN A 275 1.26 0.06 -13.94
N VAL A 276 0.78 0.73 -12.90
CA VAL A 276 0.65 2.19 -12.84
C VAL A 276 1.77 2.83 -12.03
N SER A 277 2.34 2.09 -11.09
CA SER A 277 3.53 2.54 -10.36
C SER A 277 4.39 1.34 -9.99
N LYS A 278 5.68 1.46 -10.25
CA LYS A 278 6.69 0.47 -9.86
C LYS A 278 7.97 1.20 -9.42
N PRO A 279 8.30 1.17 -8.12
CA PRO A 279 9.55 1.78 -7.63
C PRO A 279 10.77 0.99 -8.14
N GLU A 280 11.95 1.61 -8.10
CA GLU A 280 13.19 0.86 -8.29
C GLU A 280 13.48 -0.07 -7.09
N PHE A 281 14.18 -1.17 -7.38
CA PHE A 281 14.49 -2.21 -6.40
C PHE A 281 15.39 -1.71 -5.26
N SER A 282 16.33 -0.80 -5.54
CA SER A 282 17.27 -0.29 -4.54
C SER A 282 16.54 0.51 -3.44
N PRO A 283 16.67 0.17 -2.15
CA PRO A 283 16.02 0.89 -1.04
C PRO A 283 16.36 2.38 -0.96
N GLN A 284 17.57 2.75 -1.38
CA GLN A 284 18.07 4.12 -1.35
C GLN A 284 17.54 4.97 -2.51
N SER A 285 17.00 4.34 -3.56
CA SER A 285 16.50 5.06 -4.74
C SER A 285 15.10 5.61 -4.50
N ILE A 286 14.93 6.89 -4.80
CA ILE A 286 13.64 7.58 -4.89
C ILE A 286 13.00 7.47 -6.29
N LYS A 287 13.71 6.84 -7.24
CA LYS A 287 13.27 6.73 -8.64
C LYS A 287 12.26 5.60 -8.80
N PHE A 288 11.47 5.75 -9.85
CA PHE A 288 10.46 4.78 -10.26
C PHE A 288 10.82 4.22 -11.63
N LYS A 289 10.74 2.90 -11.77
CA LYS A 289 10.81 2.25 -13.07
C LYS A 289 9.56 2.58 -13.91
N ILE A 290 8.40 2.66 -13.26
CA ILE A 290 7.13 3.07 -13.85
C ILE A 290 6.47 4.08 -12.92
N GLN A 291 6.11 5.24 -13.44
CA GLN A 291 5.45 6.30 -12.66
C GLN A 291 4.33 6.94 -13.48
N LEU A 292 3.11 6.42 -13.31
CA LEU A 292 1.90 6.93 -13.96
C LEU A 292 0.99 7.65 -12.96
N ALA A 293 1.57 8.53 -12.15
CA ALA A 293 0.79 9.43 -11.30
C ALA A 293 -0.01 10.41 -12.18
N ALA A 294 -1.25 10.72 -11.81
CA ALA A 294 -2.12 11.54 -12.66
C ALA A 294 -1.57 12.95 -12.89
N PHE A 295 -0.83 13.50 -11.92
CA PHE A 295 -0.18 14.80 -12.03
C PHE A 295 0.76 14.96 -13.24
N TYR A 296 1.28 13.86 -13.82
CA TYR A 296 2.09 13.92 -15.05
C TYR A 296 1.29 13.87 -16.35
N HIS A 297 -0.01 13.59 -16.28
CA HIS A 297 -0.84 13.25 -17.45
C HIS A 297 -2.14 14.02 -17.56
N VAL A 298 -2.65 14.51 -16.43
CA VAL A 298 -3.93 15.22 -16.35
C VAL A 298 -3.65 16.67 -15.99
N PRO A 299 -4.24 17.65 -16.70
CA PRO A 299 -4.10 19.07 -16.33
C PRO A 299 -4.45 19.33 -14.87
N GLU A 300 -3.56 20.03 -14.19
CA GLU A 300 -3.73 20.40 -12.80
C GLU A 300 -4.58 21.67 -12.70
N ILE A 301 -5.56 21.66 -11.79
CA ILE A 301 -6.34 22.84 -11.42
C ILE A 301 -6.01 23.23 -9.98
N ARG A 302 -5.74 24.52 -9.77
CA ARG A 302 -5.59 25.14 -8.44
C ARG A 302 -6.47 26.34 -8.28
N ILE A 303 -6.99 26.53 -7.08
CA ILE A 303 -7.67 27.76 -6.69
C ILE A 303 -6.59 28.77 -6.32
N VAL A 304 -6.58 29.92 -6.99
CA VAL A 304 -5.65 31.03 -6.67
C VAL A 304 -6.25 31.90 -5.59
N THR A 305 -7.47 32.38 -5.83
CA THR A 305 -8.26 33.18 -4.90
C THR A 305 -9.72 33.17 -5.34
N PHE A 306 -10.62 33.53 -4.44
CA PHE A 306 -12.04 33.73 -4.71
C PHE A 306 -12.58 34.85 -3.81
N GLN A 307 -13.63 35.52 -4.25
CA GLN A 307 -14.33 36.53 -3.45
C GLN A 307 -15.25 35.89 -2.40
N PRO A 308 -15.57 36.61 -1.30
CA PRO A 308 -16.50 36.11 -0.28
C PRO A 308 -17.84 35.68 -0.87
N LEU A 309 -18.26 34.44 -0.55
CA LEU A 309 -19.43 33.83 -1.14
C LEU A 309 -20.71 34.33 -0.46
N GLN A 310 -21.61 34.93 -1.22
CA GLN A 310 -22.93 35.34 -0.75
C GLN A 310 -24.01 34.66 -1.58
N VAL A 311 -25.10 34.28 -0.93
CA VAL A 311 -26.22 33.58 -1.60
C VAL A 311 -26.85 34.51 -2.64
N GLY A 312 -27.05 33.99 -3.85
CA GLY A 312 -27.67 34.73 -4.96
C GLY A 312 -26.81 35.86 -5.56
N LYS A 313 -25.57 36.06 -5.11
CA LYS A 313 -24.64 37.02 -5.72
C LYS A 313 -23.54 36.30 -6.49
N THR A 314 -23.18 36.84 -7.65
CA THR A 314 -22.01 36.40 -8.39
C THR A 314 -20.75 36.75 -7.63
N SER A 315 -19.89 35.75 -7.40
CA SER A 315 -18.56 35.92 -6.80
C SER A 315 -17.51 35.52 -7.82
N GLU A 316 -16.39 36.22 -7.84
CA GLU A 316 -15.28 35.90 -8.74
C GLU A 316 -14.42 34.75 -8.19
N LEU A 317 -14.10 33.77 -9.03
CA LEU A 317 -13.24 32.63 -8.74
C LEU A 317 -12.07 32.58 -9.73
N LEU A 318 -10.84 32.60 -9.22
CA LEU A 318 -9.63 32.50 -10.05
C LEU A 318 -9.07 31.07 -10.01
N LEU A 319 -9.09 30.39 -11.15
CA LEU A 319 -8.57 29.03 -11.30
C LEU A 319 -7.32 29.02 -12.17
N LYS A 320 -6.23 28.47 -11.64
CA LYS A 320 -5.00 28.21 -12.38
C LYS A 320 -5.04 26.82 -12.99
N PHE A 321 -4.87 26.74 -14.30
CA PHE A 321 -4.68 25.51 -15.05
C PHE A 321 -3.21 25.36 -15.41
N CYS A 322 -2.69 24.14 -15.32
CA CYS A 322 -1.31 23.80 -15.66
C CYS A 322 -1.30 22.53 -16.51
N ASN A 323 -0.71 22.59 -17.71
CA ASN A 323 -0.52 21.42 -18.55
C ASN A 323 0.77 20.69 -18.16
N PRO A 324 0.71 19.45 -17.65
CA PRO A 324 1.91 18.72 -17.25
C PRO A 324 2.63 18.05 -18.42
N THR A 325 2.04 18.01 -19.61
CA THR A 325 2.51 17.20 -20.74
C THR A 325 3.38 17.98 -21.70
N GLN A 326 4.24 17.27 -22.46
CA GLN A 326 5.09 17.84 -23.52
C GLN A 326 4.30 18.16 -24.81
N HIS A 327 2.97 17.99 -24.80
CA HIS A 327 2.11 18.28 -25.94
C HIS A 327 1.15 19.39 -25.59
N GLN A 328 0.84 20.23 -26.57
CA GLN A 328 -0.20 21.25 -26.43
C GLN A 328 -1.55 20.58 -26.11
N THR A 329 -2.24 21.09 -25.10
CA THR A 329 -3.51 20.54 -24.61
C THR A 329 -4.61 21.57 -24.76
N ARG A 330 -5.73 21.16 -25.37
CA ARG A 330 -6.96 21.94 -25.42
C ARG A 330 -7.85 21.54 -24.24
N ILE A 331 -8.28 22.51 -23.43
CA ILE A 331 -9.15 22.35 -22.28
C ILE A 331 -10.51 22.98 -22.57
N ILE A 332 -11.59 22.25 -22.29
CA ILE A 332 -12.97 22.73 -22.41
C ILE A 332 -13.67 22.42 -21.09
N LEU A 333 -14.35 23.42 -20.52
CA LEU A 333 -15.17 23.24 -19.33
C LEU A 333 -16.61 22.97 -19.76
N LEU A 334 -17.17 21.88 -19.26
CA LEU A 334 -18.50 21.38 -19.60
C LEU A 334 -19.38 21.32 -18.35
N PRO A 335 -20.72 21.39 -18.50
CA PRO A 335 -21.66 21.29 -17.40
C PRO A 335 -21.46 20.02 -16.56
N PHE A 336 -21.80 20.09 -15.28
CA PHE A 336 -21.59 18.99 -14.32
C PHE A 336 -22.25 17.66 -14.73
N TYR A 337 -23.43 17.74 -15.36
CA TYR A 337 -24.23 16.59 -15.76
C TYR A 337 -23.72 15.91 -17.04
N THR A 338 -22.67 16.42 -17.68
CA THR A 338 -22.12 15.81 -18.89
C THR A 338 -21.53 14.42 -18.61
N GLU A 339 -21.81 13.48 -19.51
CA GLU A 339 -21.26 12.13 -19.45
C GLU A 339 -19.74 12.13 -19.64
N THR A 340 -19.07 11.23 -18.91
CA THR A 340 -17.60 11.17 -18.81
C THR A 340 -16.99 10.13 -19.76
N THR A 341 -17.72 9.75 -20.82
CA THR A 341 -17.21 8.86 -21.87
C THR A 341 -16.05 9.53 -22.63
N ALA A 342 -15.01 8.74 -22.91
CA ALA A 342 -13.87 9.20 -23.69
C ALA A 342 -14.24 9.24 -25.17
N THR A 343 -13.81 10.30 -25.86
CA THR A 343 -14.10 10.52 -27.28
C THR A 343 -12.79 10.63 -28.04
N THR A 344 -12.70 9.97 -29.19
CA THR A 344 -11.57 10.06 -30.12
C THR A 344 -11.97 10.84 -31.36
N THR A 345 -11.03 11.60 -31.89
CA THR A 345 -11.17 12.22 -33.21
C THR A 345 -10.46 11.32 -34.21
N SER A 346 -11.19 10.77 -35.19
CA SER A 346 -10.61 9.96 -36.26
C SER A 346 -9.79 10.82 -37.23
N ALA A 347 -8.98 10.18 -38.08
CA ALA A 347 -8.19 10.87 -39.12
C ALA A 347 -9.06 11.65 -40.13
N SER A 348 -10.36 11.35 -40.22
CA SER A 348 -11.36 12.06 -41.04
C SER A 348 -12.09 13.20 -40.31
N GLY A 349 -11.78 13.47 -39.04
CA GLY A 349 -12.37 14.56 -38.26
C GLY A 349 -13.70 14.24 -37.56
N GLU A 350 -14.17 13.00 -37.64
CA GLU A 350 -15.38 12.54 -36.95
C GLU A 350 -15.08 12.16 -35.48
N ARG A 351 -16.00 12.51 -34.57
CA ARG A 351 -15.90 12.20 -33.14
C ARG A 351 -16.55 10.85 -32.86
N GLU A 352 -15.73 9.84 -32.55
CA GLU A 352 -16.20 8.51 -32.17
C GLU A 352 -16.08 8.29 -30.66
N GLU A 353 -17.08 7.65 -30.06
CA GLU A 353 -17.01 7.20 -28.66
C GLU A 353 -16.15 5.94 -28.54
N LEU A 354 -15.17 5.97 -27.64
CA LEU A 354 -14.34 4.80 -27.35
C LEU A 354 -15.13 3.79 -26.50
N LYS A 355 -15.72 2.78 -27.15
CA LYS A 355 -16.31 1.61 -26.45
C LYS A 355 -15.22 0.75 -25.82
N HIS A 356 -15.53 0.16 -24.66
CA HIS A 356 -14.60 -0.62 -23.82
C HIS A 356 -13.94 -1.80 -24.56
N GLU A 357 -14.61 -2.34 -25.58
CA GLU A 357 -14.18 -3.49 -26.36
C GLU A 357 -13.04 -3.14 -27.34
N ASN A 358 -13.00 -1.93 -27.89
CA ASN A 358 -11.99 -1.52 -28.87
C ASN A 358 -10.60 -1.26 -28.26
N ILE A 359 -10.50 -1.13 -26.93
CA ILE A 359 -9.22 -0.94 -26.21
C ILE A 359 -8.54 -2.30 -25.93
N GLN A 360 -9.32 -3.39 -25.81
CA GLN A 360 -8.78 -4.72 -25.52
C GLN A 360 -8.19 -5.42 -26.75
N LEU A 361 -8.68 -5.12 -27.96
CA LEU A 361 -8.20 -5.76 -29.19
C LEU A 361 -6.77 -5.38 -29.62
N GLY A 362 -6.13 -4.38 -28.97
CA GLY A 362 -4.79 -3.92 -29.33
C GLY A 362 -3.66 -4.37 -28.41
N CYS A 363 -3.93 -4.99 -27.26
CA CYS A 363 -2.95 -5.09 -26.17
C CYS A 363 -2.76 -6.52 -25.62
N GLU A 364 -2.73 -7.53 -26.49
CA GLU A 364 -2.24 -8.86 -26.11
C GLU A 364 -0.71 -8.83 -25.98
N SER A 365 -0.24 -8.37 -24.82
CA SER A 365 1.16 -8.56 -24.44
C SER A 365 1.43 -10.05 -24.21
N PRO A 366 2.51 -10.64 -24.73
CA PRO A 366 2.85 -12.07 -24.57
C PRO A 366 3.18 -12.48 -23.12
N ASN A 367 3.18 -11.54 -22.17
CA ASN A 367 3.46 -11.75 -20.75
C ASN A 367 2.19 -11.92 -19.88
N LEU A 368 1.00 -11.98 -20.47
CA LEU A 368 -0.25 -12.17 -19.74
C LEU A 368 -0.57 -13.67 -19.61
N LEU A 369 -0.96 -14.10 -18.41
CA LEU A 369 -1.42 -15.48 -18.18
C LEU A 369 -2.65 -15.79 -19.07
N PRO A 370 -2.79 -17.05 -19.54
CA PRO A 370 -3.94 -17.48 -20.33
C PRO A 370 -5.27 -17.13 -19.63
N SER A 371 -6.28 -16.71 -20.41
CA SER A 371 -7.60 -16.33 -19.89
C SER A 371 -8.25 -17.36 -18.95
N ALA A 372 -7.88 -18.64 -19.05
CA ALA A 372 -8.35 -19.72 -18.19
C ALA A 372 -7.88 -19.63 -16.71
N VAL A 373 -6.86 -18.82 -16.41
CA VAL A 373 -6.30 -18.63 -15.05
C VAL A 373 -6.54 -17.22 -14.52
N ARG A 374 -7.13 -16.32 -15.33
CA ARG A 374 -7.46 -14.96 -14.87
C ARG A 374 -8.57 -15.07 -13.82
N GLN A 375 -8.24 -14.66 -12.59
CA GLN A 375 -9.24 -14.48 -11.55
C GLN A 375 -10.31 -13.53 -12.10
N ILE A 376 -11.58 -13.89 -11.93
CA ILE A 376 -12.71 -13.03 -12.30
C ILE A 376 -12.47 -11.68 -11.64
N MET A 377 -12.31 -10.65 -12.47
CA MET A 377 -12.04 -9.30 -12.01
C MET A 377 -13.26 -8.85 -11.21
N VAL A 378 -13.10 -8.66 -9.90
CA VAL A 378 -14.11 -8.01 -9.07
C VAL A 378 -14.09 -6.52 -9.43
N THR A 379 -14.75 -6.16 -10.52
CA THR A 379 -15.10 -4.76 -10.81
C THR A 379 -16.31 -4.42 -9.96
N GLU A 380 -16.08 -3.80 -8.80
CA GLU A 380 -17.19 -3.19 -8.07
C GLU A 380 -17.85 -2.12 -8.93
N ASP A 381 -19.18 -2.11 -8.92
CA ASP A 381 -19.96 -1.08 -9.57
C ASP A 381 -19.56 0.31 -9.04
N PRO A 382 -19.51 1.33 -9.91
CA PRO A 382 -19.12 2.66 -9.51
C PRO A 382 -20.06 3.17 -8.41
N LYS A 383 -19.49 3.55 -7.27
CA LYS A 383 -20.28 4.13 -6.17
C LYS A 383 -20.88 5.45 -6.66
N PRO A 384 -22.18 5.70 -6.43
CA PRO A 384 -22.77 6.97 -6.80
C PRO A 384 -22.09 8.09 -6.00
N ILE A 385 -21.65 9.13 -6.70
CA ILE A 385 -21.07 10.32 -6.07
C ILE A 385 -22.23 11.05 -5.38
N LYS A 386 -22.28 11.00 -4.05
CA LYS A 386 -23.35 11.62 -3.24
C LYS A 386 -23.24 13.14 -3.09
N ILE A 387 -22.19 13.74 -3.65
CA ILE A 387 -21.95 15.19 -3.55
C ILE A 387 -22.69 15.90 -4.66
N ILE A 388 -23.65 16.74 -4.28
CA ILE A 388 -24.39 17.62 -5.18
C ILE A 388 -23.68 19.00 -5.12
N PRO A 389 -23.35 19.61 -6.27
CA PRO A 389 -22.82 20.97 -6.30
C PRO A 389 -23.78 21.96 -5.66
N SER A 390 -23.28 22.79 -4.74
CA SER A 390 -24.05 23.82 -4.02
C SER A 390 -23.90 25.21 -4.66
N ALA A 391 -23.27 25.30 -5.83
CA ALA A 391 -23.11 26.53 -6.59
C ALA A 391 -23.08 26.24 -8.10
N SER A 392 -23.68 27.14 -8.88
CA SER A 392 -23.48 27.17 -10.33
C SER A 392 -22.21 27.92 -10.69
N ILE A 393 -21.63 27.55 -11.82
CA ILE A 393 -20.47 28.21 -12.40
C ILE A 393 -20.79 28.62 -13.83
N GLU A 394 -20.46 29.85 -14.19
CA GLU A 394 -20.55 30.32 -15.56
C GLU A 394 -19.35 29.79 -16.35
N LEU A 395 -19.62 28.92 -17.32
CA LEU A 395 -18.59 28.26 -18.10
C LEU A 395 -18.28 29.05 -19.38
N PRO A 396 -16.99 29.20 -19.75
CA PRO A 396 -16.61 29.80 -21.02
C PRO A 396 -17.11 28.98 -22.21
N ALA A 397 -17.54 29.67 -23.27
CA ALA A 397 -17.81 29.06 -24.57
C ALA A 397 -16.52 28.74 -25.35
N SER A 398 -15.42 29.47 -25.09
CA SER A 398 -14.16 29.29 -25.79
C SER A 398 -13.27 28.22 -25.13
N PRO A 399 -12.57 27.39 -25.93
CA PRO A 399 -11.60 26.44 -25.40
C PRO A 399 -10.33 27.16 -24.93
N LEU A 400 -9.79 26.73 -23.78
CA LEU A 400 -8.49 27.18 -23.31
C LEU A 400 -7.39 26.30 -23.93
N ILE A 401 -6.43 26.92 -24.60
CA ILE A 401 -5.28 26.22 -25.18
C ILE A 401 -4.06 26.45 -24.27
N LEU A 402 -3.52 25.37 -23.70
CA LEU A 402 -2.28 25.41 -22.93
C LEU A 402 -1.11 24.86 -23.76
N PRO A 403 0.02 25.59 -23.83
CA PRO A 403 1.20 25.11 -24.55
C PRO A 403 1.81 23.89 -23.85
N ALA A 404 2.72 23.23 -24.56
CA ALA A 404 3.50 22.14 -24.02
C ALA A 404 4.31 22.62 -22.80
N ARG A 405 4.53 21.70 -21.85
CA ARG A 405 5.49 21.91 -20.78
C ARG A 405 6.90 21.91 -21.38
N ASP A 406 7.59 23.02 -21.20
CA ASP A 406 9.01 23.18 -21.49
C ASP A 406 9.78 23.25 -20.16
N ASP A 407 10.60 22.24 -19.89
CA ASP A 407 11.42 22.19 -18.68
C ASP A 407 12.66 23.11 -18.78
N ALA A 408 13.03 23.56 -19.98
CA ALA A 408 14.15 24.48 -20.21
C ALA A 408 13.72 25.96 -20.08
N ALA A 409 12.44 26.27 -20.31
CA ALA A 409 11.90 27.63 -20.24
C ALA A 409 11.98 28.29 -18.84
N GLU A 410 12.20 27.53 -17.77
CA GLU A 410 12.45 28.12 -16.44
C GLU A 410 13.88 28.71 -16.30
N TYR A 411 14.79 28.38 -17.22
CA TYR A 411 16.17 28.86 -17.26
C TYR A 411 16.43 29.88 -18.36
N ASP A 412 15.46 30.09 -19.24
CA ASP A 412 15.56 31.03 -20.35
C ASP A 412 14.80 32.30 -19.96
N ASP A 413 15.51 33.44 -19.86
CA ASP A 413 14.93 34.77 -19.58
C ASP A 413 14.14 35.32 -20.79
N THR A 414 13.92 34.49 -21.81
CA THR A 414 13.16 34.85 -23.00
C THR A 414 11.68 34.95 -22.65
N VAL A 415 11.07 36.09 -22.99
CA VAL A 415 9.63 36.30 -22.82
C VAL A 415 8.92 35.33 -23.76
N ASP A 416 8.32 34.28 -23.22
CA ASP A 416 7.47 33.31 -23.92
C ASP A 416 6.57 33.99 -24.97
N THR A 417 6.96 34.00 -26.25
CA THR A 417 6.26 34.69 -27.34
C THR A 417 5.11 33.84 -27.88
N TYR A 418 4.19 33.42 -27.02
CA TYR A 418 2.97 32.80 -27.50
C TYR A 418 1.91 33.87 -27.82
N ASN A 419 1.69 34.13 -29.11
CA ASN A 419 0.60 34.98 -29.61
C ASN A 419 -0.74 34.26 -29.51
N PHE A 420 -1.22 33.98 -28.30
CA PHE A 420 -2.59 33.53 -28.08
C PHE A 420 -3.51 34.75 -28.08
N GLN A 421 -4.54 34.74 -28.93
CA GLN A 421 -5.65 35.70 -28.84
C GLN A 421 -6.59 35.28 -27.71
N ASP A 422 -6.14 35.45 -26.48
CA ASP A 422 -6.97 35.19 -25.30
C ASP A 422 -7.93 36.36 -25.06
N ASP A 423 -9.15 36.04 -24.63
CA ASP A 423 -10.07 37.06 -24.13
C ASP A 423 -9.57 37.56 -22.77
N PRO A 424 -9.17 38.84 -22.62
CA PRO A 424 -8.66 39.38 -21.36
C PRO A 424 -9.70 39.39 -20.24
N LYS A 425 -10.99 39.25 -20.56
CA LYS A 425 -12.04 39.07 -19.54
C LYS A 425 -12.01 37.67 -18.92
N LEU A 426 -11.52 36.69 -19.66
CA LEU A 426 -11.49 35.28 -19.27
C LEU A 426 -10.12 34.88 -18.71
N VAL A 427 -9.04 35.23 -19.41
CA VAL A 427 -7.66 34.89 -19.03
C VAL A 427 -6.99 36.11 -18.42
N ILE A 428 -6.83 36.10 -17.09
CA ILE A 428 -6.18 37.22 -16.37
C ILE A 428 -4.66 37.13 -16.48
N TRP A 429 -4.13 35.90 -16.49
CA TRP A 429 -2.69 35.68 -16.43
C TRP A 429 -2.29 34.43 -17.19
N ARG A 430 -1.18 34.48 -17.91
CA ARG A 430 -0.56 33.36 -18.61
C ARG A 430 0.95 33.45 -18.46
N LYS A 431 1.60 32.31 -18.22
CA LYS A 431 3.06 32.15 -18.28
C LYS A 431 3.41 30.70 -18.57
N GLY A 432 4.22 30.46 -19.59
CA GLY A 432 4.55 29.12 -20.08
C GLY A 432 3.31 28.22 -20.23
N ASN A 433 3.36 27.04 -19.63
CA ASN A 433 2.30 26.02 -19.64
C ASN A 433 1.13 26.27 -18.67
N LYS A 434 1.01 27.47 -18.10
CA LYS A 434 0.03 27.83 -17.07
C LYS A 434 -0.83 29.02 -17.52
N ALA A 435 -2.12 28.96 -17.21
CA ALA A 435 -3.05 30.06 -17.40
C ALA A 435 -4.02 30.18 -16.20
N VAL A 436 -4.42 31.39 -15.84
CA VAL A 436 -5.40 31.68 -14.80
C VAL A 436 -6.68 32.18 -15.45
N LEU A 437 -7.76 31.46 -15.22
CA LEU A 437 -9.10 31.81 -15.67
C LEU A 437 -9.88 32.51 -14.56
N LYS A 438 -10.58 33.57 -14.94
CA LYS A 438 -11.61 34.23 -14.15
C LYS A 438 -12.95 33.57 -14.45
N LEU A 439 -13.57 32.97 -13.44
CA LEU A 439 -14.90 32.36 -13.54
C LEU A 439 -15.84 33.04 -12.55
N GLN A 440 -17.12 33.13 -12.91
CA GLN A 440 -18.16 33.62 -12.00
C GLN A 440 -18.90 32.44 -11.40
N ILE A 441 -19.10 32.47 -10.08
CA ILE A 441 -19.83 31.45 -9.34
C ILE A 441 -21.00 32.07 -8.60
N MET A 442 -22.13 31.35 -8.58
CA MET A 442 -23.32 31.75 -7.84
C MET A 442 -23.71 30.62 -6.88
N PRO A 443 -23.53 30.82 -5.55
CA PRO A 443 -23.99 29.87 -4.55
C PRO A 443 -25.52 29.76 -4.50
N TYR A 444 -26.04 28.55 -4.38
CA TYR A 444 -27.47 28.28 -4.15
C TYR A 444 -27.85 28.53 -2.69
N ASP A 445 -29.15 28.70 -2.45
CA ASP A 445 -29.70 28.71 -1.09
C ASP A 445 -29.41 27.37 -0.39
N PRO A 446 -28.75 27.36 0.78
CA PRO A 446 -28.53 26.12 1.51
C PRO A 446 -29.86 25.54 1.99
N GLU A 447 -30.05 24.22 1.84
CA GLU A 447 -31.16 23.51 2.46
C GLU A 447 -31.13 23.72 3.99
N LYS A 448 -32.31 23.79 4.64
CA LYS A 448 -32.42 23.97 6.10
C LYS A 448 -31.53 22.96 6.83
N GLY A 449 -30.50 23.45 7.54
CA GLY A 449 -29.55 22.64 8.31
C GLY A 449 -28.13 22.52 7.72
N LYS A 450 -27.85 23.05 6.51
CA LYS A 450 -26.51 23.03 5.87
C LYS A 450 -25.80 24.39 5.80
N GLU A 451 -26.24 25.37 6.59
CA GLU A 451 -25.70 26.75 6.55
C GLU A 451 -24.19 26.83 6.85
N ASN A 452 -23.64 25.82 7.53
CA ASN A 452 -22.24 25.78 7.96
C ASN A 452 -21.35 24.85 7.09
N GLU A 453 -21.91 24.25 6.03
CA GLU A 453 -21.16 23.40 5.10
C GLU A 453 -20.39 24.24 4.07
N PRO A 454 -19.19 23.80 3.64
CA PRO A 454 -18.43 24.49 2.61
C PRO A 454 -19.14 24.43 1.25
N VAL A 455 -19.06 25.51 0.48
CA VAL A 455 -19.67 25.56 -0.86
C VAL A 455 -18.86 24.68 -1.82
N ILE A 456 -19.54 23.77 -2.53
CA ILE A 456 -18.91 22.87 -3.50
C ILE A 456 -19.35 23.23 -4.91
N VAL A 457 -18.38 23.52 -5.77
CA VAL A 457 -18.58 23.75 -7.21
C VAL A 457 -18.16 22.50 -7.98
N GLY A 458 -19.01 22.02 -8.88
CA GLY A 458 -18.74 20.86 -9.72
C GLY A 458 -18.84 21.19 -11.20
N PHE A 459 -17.89 20.72 -12.00
CA PHE A 459 -17.94 20.79 -13.46
C PHE A 459 -17.14 19.64 -14.09
N VAL A 460 -17.28 19.45 -15.40
CA VAL A 460 -16.51 18.48 -16.17
C VAL A 460 -15.41 19.20 -16.94
N MET A 461 -14.17 18.75 -16.81
CA MET A 461 -13.06 19.21 -17.65
C MET A 461 -12.81 18.19 -18.74
N GLN A 462 -12.96 18.61 -19.99
CA GLN A 462 -12.45 17.88 -21.15
C GLN A 462 -11.04 18.39 -21.47
N TYR A 463 -10.10 17.47 -21.70
CA TYR A 463 -8.73 17.79 -22.08
C TYR A 463 -8.22 16.85 -23.16
N GLY A 464 -7.46 17.39 -24.11
CA GLY A 464 -6.76 16.59 -25.12
C GLY A 464 -5.56 15.85 -24.52
N TYR A 465 -5.52 14.54 -24.68
CA TYR A 465 -4.43 13.67 -24.24
C TYR A 465 -3.80 12.96 -25.44
N VAL A 466 -2.48 12.99 -25.52
CA VAL A 466 -1.72 12.26 -26.55
C VAL A 466 -1.21 10.95 -25.96
N ASN A 467 -1.74 9.82 -26.44
CA ASN A 467 -1.30 8.51 -25.98
C ASN A 467 -0.06 8.04 -26.77
N THR A 468 1.08 7.99 -26.09
CA THR A 468 2.37 7.55 -26.66
C THR A 468 2.62 6.04 -26.51
N ILE A 469 1.65 5.25 -26.02
CA ILE A 469 1.81 3.78 -26.03
C ILE A 469 1.85 3.25 -27.47
N ALA A 470 1.00 3.79 -28.36
CA ALA A 470 0.92 3.33 -29.74
C ALA A 470 2.23 3.51 -30.53
N THR A 471 3.07 4.48 -30.16
CA THR A 471 4.37 4.69 -30.81
C THR A 471 5.39 3.60 -30.47
N LEU A 472 5.24 2.91 -29.34
CA LEU A 472 6.04 1.72 -29.02
C LEU A 472 5.66 0.52 -29.91
N GLU A 473 4.48 0.55 -30.54
CA GLU A 473 3.95 -0.46 -31.46
C GLU A 473 4.06 -0.03 -32.94
N HIS A 474 4.91 0.95 -33.26
CA HIS A 474 5.08 1.52 -34.61
C HIS A 474 3.82 2.18 -35.22
N LYS A 475 2.85 2.59 -34.40
CA LYS A 475 1.65 3.35 -34.82
C LYS A 475 1.79 4.83 -34.49
N THR A 476 1.08 5.68 -35.23
CA THR A 476 1.03 7.13 -34.96
C THR A 476 0.42 7.42 -33.58
N PRO A 477 0.89 8.46 -32.86
CA PRO A 477 0.36 8.80 -31.55
C PRO A 477 -1.11 9.19 -31.63
N GLN A 478 -1.95 8.54 -30.83
CA GLN A 478 -3.39 8.77 -30.83
C GLN A 478 -3.74 9.98 -29.94
N LYS A 479 -4.41 10.98 -30.53
CA LYS A 479 -4.99 12.10 -29.78
C LYS A 479 -6.41 11.74 -29.32
N VAL A 480 -6.64 11.80 -28.03
CA VAL A 480 -7.91 11.41 -27.39
C VAL A 480 -8.40 12.56 -26.52
N ASP A 481 -9.69 12.90 -26.60
CA ASP A 481 -10.31 13.84 -25.69
C ASP A 481 -10.86 13.09 -24.47
N LEU A 482 -10.27 13.35 -23.32
CA LEU A 482 -10.63 12.74 -22.05
C LEU A 482 -11.42 13.71 -21.20
N LYS A 483 -12.45 13.21 -20.52
CA LYS A 483 -13.31 13.99 -19.61
C LYS A 483 -13.06 13.56 -18.18
N VAL A 484 -13.05 14.52 -17.26
CA VAL A 484 -12.97 14.26 -15.82
C VAL A 484 -13.90 15.17 -15.05
N LYS A 485 -14.68 14.60 -14.13
CA LYS A 485 -15.50 15.36 -13.17
C LYS A 485 -14.62 15.91 -12.06
N LEU A 486 -14.78 17.18 -11.76
CA LEU A 486 -14.04 17.92 -10.74
C LEU A 486 -14.98 18.47 -9.70
N PHE A 487 -14.50 18.52 -8.47
CA PHE A 487 -15.20 19.09 -7.32
C PHE A 487 -14.24 20.04 -6.62
N LEU A 488 -14.59 21.32 -6.60
CA LEU A 488 -13.89 22.37 -5.89
C LEU A 488 -14.62 22.63 -4.57
N THR A 489 -13.94 22.44 -3.45
CA THR A 489 -14.43 22.84 -2.13
C THR A 489 -13.92 24.25 -1.85
N LEU A 490 -14.84 25.20 -1.81
CA LEU A 490 -14.59 26.58 -1.41
C LEU A 490 -14.85 26.73 0.09
N ASP A 491 -14.77 27.96 0.58
CA ASP A 491 -15.08 28.26 1.98
C ASP A 491 -16.60 28.31 2.22
N LYS A 492 -16.97 28.56 3.48
CA LYS A 492 -18.35 28.76 3.93
C LYS A 492 -18.96 30.03 3.33
N LEU A 493 -20.29 30.05 3.27
CA LEU A 493 -21.03 31.27 2.92
C LEU A 493 -20.75 32.36 3.95
N CYS A 494 -20.42 33.56 3.47
CA CYS A 494 -20.26 34.74 4.30
C CYS A 494 -21.63 35.32 4.65
N GLY A 495 -22.14 34.96 5.82
CA GLY A 495 -23.13 35.72 6.58
C GLY A 495 -24.59 35.28 6.46
N LYS A 496 -25.16 34.88 7.60
CA LYS A 496 -26.13 35.75 8.28
C LYS A 496 -25.51 36.17 9.62
N VAL A 497 -25.14 37.45 9.74
CA VAL A 497 -25.14 38.15 11.03
C VAL A 497 -26.41 38.97 11.05
#